data_AF-A0AA37S2S3-F1
#
_entry.id   AF-A0AA37S2S3-F1
#
_cell.length_a   1.000
_cell.length_b   1.000
_cell.length_c   1.000
_cell.angle_alpha   90.00
_cell.angle_beta   90.00
_cell.angle_gamma   90.00
#
_symmetry.space_group_name_H-M   'P 1'
#
loop_
_entity.id
_entity.type
_entity.pdbx_description
1 polymer ?
#
loop_
_entity_poly.entity_id
_entity_poly.type
_entity_poly.pdbx_seq_one_letter_code
_entity_poly.pdbx_strand_id
1 'polypeptide(L)'
;MSKGNYVDYLKIKSAILKAWPLFWLSAMNLVPSESESSWLHCITRKHRRSFSYLEHLVFIYALKGESANIIEILRCVKLIQLGKELTYKGCTHTDRELKGYKKDWYNLVKTRGTKIARTGNGAAIYAWLYRHDKGWLLKVNLRYKQPIPYINTRVDWHKRDVQLIRQLVEIRDLYLYDLEGPRRSQKWYLSHLDKGTSIEKQFNKLSLTAEFLRRYSEDVSDYQIRRLTYTLKNSDDMSLPRWLVLRKSGLNDVRITEVASRFLSCFYPDS
;
A
#
# COMPACT_ATOMS: atom_id res chain seq x y z
N MET A 1 -29.90 20.74 17.34
CA MET A 1 -29.07 19.52 17.33
C MET A 1 -29.15 18.93 18.72
N SER A 2 -29.82 17.78 18.92
CA SER A 2 -29.72 17.12 20.23
C SER A 2 -28.29 16.62 20.36
N LYS A 3 -27.59 17.03 21.42
CA LYS A 3 -26.35 16.38 21.81
C LYS A 3 -26.74 14.95 22.16
N GLY A 4 -26.26 13.98 21.37
CA GLY A 4 -26.50 12.56 21.67
C GLY A 4 -25.99 12.25 23.08
N ASN A 5 -26.66 11.35 23.79
CA ASN A 5 -26.20 10.91 25.10
C ASN A 5 -24.81 10.27 24.93
N TYR A 6 -23.79 10.89 25.50
CA TYR A 6 -22.44 10.34 25.48
C TYR A 6 -22.36 9.21 26.49
N VAL A 7 -21.71 8.12 26.09
CA VAL A 7 -21.40 7.01 26.98
C VAL A 7 -20.38 7.49 28.01
N ASP A 8 -20.59 7.13 29.27
CA ASP A 8 -19.64 7.41 30.36
C ASP A 8 -18.38 6.55 30.19
N TYR A 9 -17.39 7.16 29.52
CA TYR A 9 -16.15 6.50 29.16
C TYR A 9 -15.35 6.06 30.40
N LEU A 10 -15.24 6.91 31.41
CA LEU A 10 -14.45 6.64 32.61
C LEU A 10 -15.02 5.45 33.37
N LYS A 11 -16.36 5.36 33.46
CA LYS A 11 -17.03 4.24 34.10
C LYS A 11 -16.77 2.92 33.39
N ILE A 12 -16.83 2.88 32.06
CA ILE A 12 -16.56 1.64 31.30
C ILE A 12 -15.07 1.29 31.34
N LYS A 13 -14.18 2.28 31.21
CA LYS A 13 -12.74 2.05 31.34
C LYS A 13 -12.40 1.44 32.70
N SER A 14 -12.96 2.00 33.78
CA SER A 14 -12.81 1.46 35.14
C SER A 14 -13.33 0.03 35.25
N ALA A 15 -14.50 -0.27 34.65
CA ALA A 15 -15.06 -1.62 34.62
C ALA A 15 -14.14 -2.62 33.90
N ILE A 16 -13.54 -2.24 32.76
CA ILE A 16 -12.59 -3.10 32.02
C ILE A 16 -11.33 -3.37 32.86
N LEU A 17 -10.74 -2.31 33.45
CA LEU A 17 -9.54 -2.43 34.26
C LEU A 17 -9.77 -3.23 35.55
N LYS A 18 -11.00 -3.24 36.07
CA LYS A 18 -11.40 -4.08 37.20
C LYS A 18 -11.63 -5.54 36.79
N ALA A 19 -12.20 -5.76 35.61
CA ALA A 19 -12.61 -7.08 35.15
C ALA A 19 -11.46 -7.91 34.56
N TRP A 20 -10.41 -7.27 34.05
CA TRP A 20 -9.31 -7.94 33.35
C TRP A 20 -7.95 -7.52 33.90
N PRO A 21 -7.01 -8.46 34.13
CA PRO A 21 -5.66 -8.11 34.56
C PRO A 21 -4.95 -7.23 33.55
N LEU A 22 -4.28 -6.18 34.04
CA LEU A 22 -3.59 -5.20 33.18
C LEU A 22 -2.54 -5.84 32.27
N PHE A 23 -1.79 -6.83 32.77
CA PHE A 23 -0.80 -7.55 31.96
C PHE A 23 -1.43 -8.27 30.77
N TRP A 24 -2.62 -8.85 30.96
CA TRP A 24 -3.33 -9.58 29.90
C TRP A 24 -3.87 -8.61 28.85
N LEU A 25 -4.45 -7.48 29.30
CA LEU A 25 -4.88 -6.40 28.40
C LEU A 25 -3.71 -5.86 27.57
N SER A 26 -2.53 -5.72 28.18
CA SER A 26 -1.32 -5.28 27.48
C SER A 26 -0.87 -6.29 26.43
N ALA A 27 -0.79 -7.58 26.79
CA ALA A 27 -0.41 -8.65 25.87
C ALA A 27 -1.35 -8.77 24.66
N MET A 28 -2.64 -8.49 24.85
CA MET A 28 -3.66 -8.52 23.79
C MET A 28 -3.83 -7.19 23.05
N ASN A 29 -3.06 -6.14 23.42
CA ASN A 29 -3.16 -4.78 22.89
C ASN A 29 -4.57 -4.14 23.07
N LEU A 30 -5.18 -4.38 24.24
CA LEU A 30 -6.55 -3.96 24.59
C LEU A 30 -6.60 -2.92 25.71
N VAL A 31 -5.47 -2.37 26.16
CA VAL A 31 -5.45 -1.33 27.21
C VAL A 31 -6.17 -0.06 26.71
N PRO A 32 -7.26 0.39 27.36
CA PRO A 32 -7.98 1.58 26.90
C PRO A 32 -7.18 2.88 27.13
N SER A 33 -6.87 3.60 26.05
CA SER A 33 -6.20 4.90 26.08
C SER A 33 -7.18 6.07 26.19
N GLU A 34 -6.78 7.19 26.79
CA GLU A 34 -7.59 8.44 26.83
C GLU A 34 -7.79 9.11 25.46
N SER A 35 -7.06 8.69 24.42
CA SER A 35 -7.25 9.22 23.07
C SER A 35 -8.62 8.87 22.51
N GLU A 36 -9.28 9.81 21.82
CA GLU A 36 -10.52 9.54 21.09
C GLU A 36 -10.40 8.42 20.03
N SER A 37 -9.17 8.13 19.59
CA SER A 37 -8.87 7.03 18.66
C SER A 37 -8.82 5.65 19.34
N SER A 38 -8.92 5.60 20.67
CA SER A 38 -9.00 4.38 21.47
C SER A 38 -10.10 3.46 20.94
N TRP A 39 -9.83 2.17 20.94
CA TRP A 39 -10.85 1.19 20.57
C TRP A 39 -12.11 1.29 21.42
N LEU A 40 -11.95 1.61 22.70
CA LEU A 40 -13.06 1.74 23.64
C LEU A 40 -13.99 2.93 23.29
N HIS A 41 -13.41 4.06 22.87
CA HIS A 41 -14.19 5.16 22.32
C HIS A 41 -14.87 4.78 21.00
N CYS A 42 -14.18 4.05 20.14
CA CYS A 42 -14.70 3.67 18.84
C CYS A 42 -15.87 2.67 18.95
N ILE A 43 -15.79 1.69 19.86
CA ILE A 43 -16.79 0.62 20.00
C ILE A 43 -18.07 1.09 20.71
N THR A 44 -17.97 2.12 21.54
CA THR A 44 -19.11 2.76 22.25
C THR A 44 -19.83 3.82 21.41
N ARG A 45 -19.22 4.27 20.31
CA ARG A 45 -19.79 5.20 19.32
C ARG A 45 -20.43 4.42 18.16
N LYS A 46 -21.01 5.14 17.19
CA LYS A 46 -21.48 4.54 15.93
C LYS A 46 -20.31 3.82 15.24
N HIS A 47 -20.46 2.52 15.00
CA HIS A 47 -19.42 1.70 14.36
C HIS A 47 -19.16 2.18 12.93
N ARG A 48 -17.96 2.70 12.70
CA ARG A 48 -17.44 3.11 11.37
C ARG A 48 -16.24 2.27 10.94
N ARG A 49 -15.86 1.29 11.75
CA ARG A 49 -14.76 0.35 11.52
C ARG A 49 -15.14 -1.01 12.11
N SER A 50 -14.46 -2.06 11.68
CA SER A 50 -14.56 -3.37 12.29
C SER A 50 -13.80 -3.43 13.61
N PHE A 51 -14.28 -4.25 14.54
CA PHE A 51 -13.61 -4.58 15.80
C PHE A 51 -13.33 -6.08 15.82
N SER A 52 -12.25 -6.45 16.51
CA SER A 52 -11.89 -7.83 16.79
C SER A 52 -12.89 -8.47 17.76
N TYR A 53 -12.96 -9.80 17.72
CA TYR A 53 -13.77 -10.56 18.66
C TYR A 53 -13.35 -10.32 20.12
N LEU A 54 -12.05 -10.09 20.37
CA LEU A 54 -11.55 -9.80 21.72
C LEU A 54 -12.02 -8.45 22.26
N GLU A 55 -11.98 -7.38 21.45
CA GLU A 55 -12.53 -6.07 21.85
C GLU A 55 -14.00 -6.20 22.24
N HIS A 56 -14.79 -6.98 21.48
CA HIS A 56 -16.18 -7.27 21.80
C HIS A 56 -16.33 -8.06 23.11
N LEU A 57 -15.57 -9.14 23.31
CA LEU A 57 -15.66 -9.97 24.51
C LEU A 57 -15.26 -9.21 25.77
N VAL A 58 -14.15 -8.47 25.72
CA VAL A 58 -13.68 -7.64 26.85
C VAL A 58 -14.73 -6.60 27.22
N PHE A 59 -15.30 -5.92 26.22
CA PHE A 59 -16.33 -4.90 26.44
C PHE A 59 -17.62 -5.50 27.01
N ILE A 60 -18.12 -6.59 26.43
CA ILE A 60 -19.34 -7.27 26.88
C ILE A 60 -19.16 -7.78 28.32
N TYR A 61 -18.03 -8.43 28.60
CA TYR A 61 -17.73 -8.92 29.93
C TYR A 61 -17.63 -7.78 30.94
N ALA A 62 -17.02 -6.64 30.59
CA ALA A 62 -16.99 -5.49 31.49
C ALA A 62 -18.38 -4.92 31.81
N LEU A 63 -19.36 -5.07 30.92
CA LEU A 63 -20.74 -4.62 31.13
C LEU A 63 -21.62 -5.63 31.88
N LYS A 64 -21.40 -6.93 31.68
CA LYS A 64 -22.28 -8.01 32.16
C LYS A 64 -21.65 -8.88 33.25
N GLY A 65 -20.35 -8.74 33.49
CA GLY A 65 -19.58 -9.58 34.40
C GLY A 65 -19.60 -11.05 34.00
N GLU A 66 -19.48 -11.93 35.00
CA GLU A 66 -19.49 -13.39 34.83
C GLU A 66 -20.78 -13.94 34.21
N SER A 67 -21.88 -13.17 34.25
CA SER A 67 -23.15 -13.51 33.58
C SER A 67 -23.14 -13.26 32.07
N ALA A 68 -22.00 -12.86 31.49
CA ALA A 68 -21.82 -12.61 30.06
C ALA A 68 -21.87 -13.91 29.22
N ASN A 69 -23.05 -14.52 29.10
CA ASN A 69 -23.27 -15.60 28.16
C ASN A 69 -23.52 -15.05 26.76
N ILE A 70 -22.52 -15.19 25.87
CA ILE A 70 -22.61 -14.66 24.51
C ILE A 70 -23.79 -15.26 23.72
N ILE A 71 -24.15 -16.51 23.97
CA ILE A 71 -25.26 -17.18 23.28
C ILE A 71 -26.59 -16.53 23.68
N GLU A 72 -26.77 -16.24 24.97
CA GLU A 72 -27.98 -15.56 25.46
C GLU A 72 -28.04 -14.12 24.97
N ILE A 73 -26.91 -13.40 24.97
CA ILE A 73 -26.84 -12.04 24.43
C ILE A 73 -27.26 -12.03 22.95
N LEU A 74 -26.76 -12.97 22.15
CA LEU A 74 -27.13 -13.08 20.73
C LEU A 74 -28.61 -13.44 20.55
N ARG A 75 -29.19 -14.28 21.43
CA ARG A 75 -30.63 -14.55 21.43
C ARG A 75 -31.42 -13.27 21.73
N CYS A 76 -31.06 -12.54 22.79
CA CYS A 76 -31.71 -11.29 23.16
C CYS A 76 -31.63 -10.25 22.04
N VAL A 77 -30.47 -10.08 21.40
CA VAL A 77 -30.30 -9.15 20.28
C VAL A 77 -31.21 -9.48 19.10
N LYS A 78 -31.43 -10.77 18.79
CA LYS A 78 -32.39 -11.18 17.74
C LYS A 78 -33.83 -10.80 18.06
N LEU A 79 -34.19 -10.69 19.35
CA LEU A 79 -35.52 -10.30 19.79
C LEU A 79 -35.74 -8.78 19.80
N ILE A 80 -34.65 -7.99 19.70
CA ILE A 80 -34.75 -6.53 19.59
C ILE A 80 -35.33 -6.19 18.22
N GLN A 81 -36.61 -5.84 18.20
CA GLN A 81 -37.20 -5.21 17.02
C GLN A 81 -36.71 -3.78 16.92
N LEU A 82 -35.68 -3.57 16.10
CA LEU A 82 -35.31 -2.23 15.67
C LEU A 82 -36.48 -1.68 14.85
N GLY A 83 -37.20 -0.71 15.41
CA GLY A 83 -38.12 0.10 14.63
C GLY A 83 -37.37 0.62 13.40
N LYS A 84 -37.98 0.52 12.21
CA LYS A 84 -37.42 1.15 11.01
C LYS A 84 -37.28 2.64 11.33
N GLU A 85 -36.07 3.10 11.61
CA GLU A 85 -35.79 4.53 11.58
C GLU A 85 -36.17 5.00 10.18
N LEU A 86 -37.28 5.73 10.10
CA LEU A 86 -37.58 6.60 8.97
C LEU A 86 -36.43 7.59 8.91
N THR A 87 -35.47 7.26 8.07
CA THR A 87 -34.22 8.00 7.96
C THR A 87 -34.52 9.26 7.18
N TYR A 88 -34.29 10.39 7.85
CA TYR A 88 -34.26 11.75 7.31
C TYR A 88 -35.62 12.44 7.12
N LYS A 89 -35.92 13.46 7.95
CA LYS A 89 -36.81 14.55 7.56
C LYS A 89 -36.21 15.17 6.29
N GLY A 90 -36.86 14.95 5.14
CA GLY A 90 -36.41 15.51 3.87
C GLY A 90 -36.20 17.02 4.01
N CYS A 91 -35.07 17.53 3.51
CA CYS A 91 -34.95 18.96 3.27
C CYS A 91 -36.09 19.36 2.33
N THR A 92 -36.86 20.40 2.70
CA THR A 92 -37.91 20.93 1.84
C THR A 92 -37.25 21.43 0.57
N HIS A 93 -37.75 20.99 -0.58
CA HIS A 93 -37.27 21.39 -1.89
C HIS A 93 -38.47 21.80 -2.71
N THR A 94 -38.25 22.69 -3.67
CA THR A 94 -39.29 23.10 -4.60
C THR A 94 -39.45 22.09 -5.73
N ASP A 95 -40.65 22.00 -6.29
CA ASP A 95 -40.88 21.21 -7.51
C ASP A 95 -39.98 21.64 -8.68
N ARG A 96 -39.60 22.94 -8.70
CA ARG A 96 -38.68 23.50 -9.69
C ARG A 96 -37.28 22.90 -9.56
N GLU A 97 -36.75 22.81 -8.34
CA GLU A 97 -35.45 22.18 -8.09
C GLU A 97 -35.48 20.69 -8.44
N LEU A 98 -36.52 19.96 -8.01
CA LEU A 98 -36.67 18.54 -8.36
C LEU A 98 -36.66 18.32 -9.86
N LYS A 99 -37.42 19.14 -10.62
CA LYS A 99 -37.45 19.07 -12.08
C LYS A 99 -36.09 19.39 -12.71
N GLY A 100 -35.36 20.37 -12.16
CA GLY A 100 -33.99 20.71 -12.58
C GLY A 100 -33.04 19.52 -12.44
N TYR A 101 -32.92 18.98 -11.23
CA TYR A 101 -32.06 17.82 -10.95
C TYR A 101 -32.45 16.60 -11.80
N LYS A 102 -33.75 16.33 -11.98
CA LYS A 102 -34.23 15.24 -12.85
C LYS A 102 -33.80 15.45 -14.30
N LYS A 103 -33.94 16.67 -14.83
CA LYS A 103 -33.53 17.00 -16.21
C LYS A 103 -32.03 16.82 -16.40
N ASP A 104 -31.22 17.34 -15.47
CA ASP A 104 -29.76 17.26 -15.56
C ASP A 104 -29.28 15.80 -15.45
N TRP A 105 -29.86 15.04 -14.51
CA TRP A 105 -29.59 13.61 -14.39
C TRP A 105 -29.95 12.86 -15.66
N TYR A 106 -31.14 13.13 -16.22
CA TYR A 106 -31.62 12.49 -17.44
C TYR A 106 -30.68 12.74 -18.63
N ASN A 107 -30.19 13.97 -18.78
CA ASN A 107 -29.22 14.33 -19.83
C ASN A 107 -27.88 13.58 -19.64
N LEU A 108 -27.40 13.45 -18.41
CA LEU A 108 -26.17 12.73 -18.10
C LEU A 108 -26.29 11.23 -18.40
N VAL A 109 -27.37 10.58 -17.96
CA VAL A 109 -27.54 9.13 -18.19
C VAL A 109 -27.85 8.78 -19.63
N LYS A 110 -28.55 9.65 -20.37
CA LYS A 110 -28.84 9.46 -21.79
C LYS A 110 -27.57 9.51 -22.65
N THR A 111 -26.60 10.36 -22.27
CA THR A 111 -25.35 10.53 -23.02
C THR A 111 -24.25 9.56 -22.61
N ARG A 112 -24.08 9.30 -21.31
CA ARG A 112 -22.91 8.56 -20.76
C ARG A 112 -23.26 7.20 -20.13
N GLY A 113 -24.55 6.90 -19.96
CA GLY A 113 -25.01 5.75 -19.18
C GLY A 113 -24.86 5.97 -17.67
N THR A 114 -25.65 5.21 -16.89
CA THR A 114 -25.80 5.44 -15.44
C THR A 114 -24.51 5.40 -14.64
N LYS A 115 -23.58 4.48 -14.93
CA LYS A 115 -22.37 4.32 -14.10
C LYS A 115 -21.40 5.50 -14.26
N ILE A 116 -21.13 5.91 -15.50
CA ILE A 116 -20.24 7.05 -15.79
C ILE A 116 -20.91 8.36 -15.34
N ALA A 117 -22.22 8.49 -15.53
CA ALA A 117 -22.98 9.65 -15.06
C ALA A 117 -22.87 9.87 -13.54
N ARG A 118 -22.55 8.84 -12.74
CA ARG A 118 -22.33 8.96 -11.29
C ARG A 118 -20.96 9.53 -10.89
N THR A 119 -20.09 9.84 -11.85
CA THR A 119 -18.75 10.39 -11.60
C THR A 119 -18.70 11.90 -11.90
N GLY A 120 -17.69 12.60 -11.36
CA GLY A 120 -17.56 14.05 -11.49
C GLY A 120 -18.83 14.80 -11.04
N ASN A 121 -19.29 15.74 -11.87
CA ASN A 121 -20.42 16.62 -11.57
C ASN A 121 -21.75 15.88 -11.35
N GLY A 122 -21.91 14.67 -11.89
CA GLY A 122 -23.14 13.88 -11.70
C GLY A 122 -23.23 13.16 -10.36
N ALA A 123 -22.13 13.07 -9.60
CA ALA A 123 -22.13 12.46 -8.27
C ALA A 123 -23.03 13.24 -7.29
N ALA A 124 -22.96 14.57 -7.30
CA ALA A 124 -23.77 15.44 -6.46
C ALA A 124 -25.27 15.34 -6.82
N ILE A 125 -25.58 15.35 -8.13
CA ILE A 125 -26.94 15.22 -8.67
C ILE A 125 -27.55 13.88 -8.26
N TYR A 126 -26.81 12.78 -8.42
CA TYR A 126 -27.24 11.45 -7.99
C TYR A 126 -27.54 11.41 -6.50
N ALA A 127 -26.63 11.93 -5.66
CA ALA A 127 -26.79 11.91 -4.21
C ALA A 127 -28.01 12.73 -3.77
N TRP A 128 -28.26 13.87 -4.41
CA TRP A 128 -29.45 14.69 -4.17
C TRP A 128 -30.73 13.94 -4.54
N LEU A 129 -30.83 13.43 -5.77
CA LEU A 129 -32.01 12.69 -6.23
C LEU A 129 -32.26 11.41 -5.42
N TYR A 130 -31.22 10.74 -4.92
CA TYR A 130 -31.37 9.56 -4.09
C TYR A 130 -32.04 9.87 -2.74
N ARG A 131 -31.86 11.09 -2.22
CA ARG A 131 -32.51 11.56 -0.98
C ARG A 131 -33.93 12.08 -1.21
N HIS A 132 -34.19 12.69 -2.36
CA HIS A 132 -35.44 13.44 -2.60
C HIS A 132 -36.44 12.72 -3.52
N ASP A 133 -35.98 11.83 -4.41
CA ASP A 133 -36.84 10.98 -5.25
C ASP A 133 -36.12 9.69 -5.71
N LYS A 134 -35.89 8.81 -4.72
CA LYS A 134 -35.18 7.53 -4.93
C LYS A 134 -35.90 6.63 -5.94
N GLY A 135 -37.23 6.57 -5.89
CA GLY A 135 -38.02 5.69 -6.75
C GLY A 135 -37.86 6.03 -8.22
N TRP A 136 -38.00 7.32 -8.56
CA TRP A 136 -37.76 7.80 -9.93
C TRP A 136 -36.31 7.54 -10.36
N LEU A 137 -35.34 7.88 -9.52
CA LEU A 137 -33.91 7.74 -9.83
C LEU A 137 -33.54 6.30 -10.19
N LEU A 138 -33.98 5.33 -9.39
CA LEU A 138 -33.68 3.92 -9.62
C LEU A 138 -34.34 3.40 -10.91
N LYS A 139 -35.56 3.83 -11.21
CA LYS A 139 -36.26 3.48 -12.47
C LYS A 139 -35.52 4.01 -13.70
N VAL A 140 -35.09 5.27 -13.67
CA VAL A 140 -34.31 5.89 -14.76
C VAL A 140 -32.95 5.21 -14.93
N ASN A 141 -32.27 4.91 -13.82
CA ASN A 141 -30.98 4.23 -13.83
C ASN A 141 -31.04 2.82 -14.41
N LEU A 142 -32.14 2.10 -14.17
CA LEU A 142 -32.36 0.79 -14.78
C LEU A 142 -32.50 0.90 -16.31
N ARG A 143 -33.23 1.92 -16.79
CA ARG A 143 -33.45 2.17 -18.22
C ARG A 143 -32.17 2.52 -18.98
N TYR A 144 -31.25 3.27 -18.36
CA TYR A 144 -30.00 3.73 -18.98
C TYR A 144 -28.76 2.96 -18.50
N LYS A 145 -28.98 1.72 -18.01
CA LYS A 145 -27.91 0.81 -17.65
C LYS A 145 -27.22 0.31 -18.92
N GLN A 146 -26.02 0.83 -19.18
CA GLN A 146 -25.17 0.35 -20.28
C GLN A 146 -24.20 -0.73 -19.78
N PRO A 147 -23.95 -1.81 -20.56
CA PRO A 147 -22.86 -2.73 -20.28
C PRO A 147 -21.52 -2.00 -20.39
N ILE A 148 -20.60 -2.33 -19.49
CA ILE A 148 -19.29 -1.68 -19.44
C ILE A 148 -18.43 -2.30 -20.54
N PRO A 149 -17.78 -1.50 -21.41
CA PRO A 149 -16.72 -2.04 -22.26
C PRO A 149 -15.58 -2.51 -21.35
N TYR A 150 -15.31 -3.81 -21.36
CA TYR A 150 -14.20 -4.40 -20.64
C TYR A 150 -12.89 -3.89 -21.24
N ILE A 151 -12.14 -3.07 -20.50
CA ILE A 151 -10.79 -2.68 -20.86
C ILE A 151 -9.84 -3.70 -20.23
N ASN A 152 -9.18 -4.49 -21.07
CA ASN A 152 -8.16 -5.44 -20.61
C ASN A 152 -6.92 -4.66 -20.16
N THR A 153 -6.75 -4.49 -18.85
CA THR A 153 -5.57 -3.84 -18.25
C THR A 153 -4.45 -4.83 -17.95
N ARG A 154 -4.52 -6.07 -18.45
CA ARG A 154 -3.46 -7.06 -18.24
C ARG A 154 -2.18 -6.58 -18.90
N VAL A 155 -1.09 -6.65 -18.15
CA VAL A 155 0.25 -6.36 -18.64
C VAL A 155 0.66 -7.44 -19.65
N ASP A 156 1.01 -7.00 -20.86
CA ASP A 156 1.74 -7.82 -21.81
C ASP A 156 3.19 -7.97 -21.31
N TRP A 157 3.47 -9.12 -20.70
CA TRP A 157 4.76 -9.40 -20.09
C TRP A 157 5.88 -9.49 -21.12
N HIS A 158 5.61 -10.02 -22.31
CA HIS A 158 6.63 -10.13 -23.35
C HIS A 158 7.02 -8.75 -23.88
N LYS A 159 6.02 -7.91 -24.21
CA LYS A 159 6.27 -6.52 -24.63
C LYS A 159 7.01 -5.74 -23.54
N ARG A 160 6.64 -5.94 -22.28
CA ARG A 160 7.32 -5.28 -21.15
C ARG A 160 8.76 -5.77 -21.01
N ASP A 161 9.02 -7.07 -21.12
CA ASP A 161 10.38 -7.64 -21.04
C ASP A 161 11.31 -7.05 -22.11
N VAL A 162 10.82 -6.96 -23.36
CA VAL A 162 11.58 -6.33 -24.46
C VAL A 162 11.86 -4.85 -24.20
N GLN A 163 10.90 -4.11 -23.62
CA GLN A 163 11.11 -2.71 -23.27
C GLN A 163 12.16 -2.52 -22.18
N LEU A 164 12.12 -3.36 -21.13
CA LEU A 164 13.10 -3.30 -20.03
C LEU A 164 14.51 -3.61 -20.55
N ILE A 165 14.65 -4.59 -21.44
CA ILE A 165 15.95 -4.92 -22.04
C ILE A 165 16.56 -3.76 -22.81
N ARG A 166 15.77 -3.02 -23.58
CA ARG A 166 16.28 -1.86 -24.31
C ARG A 166 16.87 -0.82 -23.36
N GLN A 167 16.14 -0.50 -22.29
CA GLN A 167 16.61 0.43 -21.25
C GLN A 167 17.87 -0.09 -20.54
N LEU A 168 17.90 -1.38 -20.21
CA LEU A 168 19.03 -2.01 -19.53
C LEU A 168 20.30 -2.04 -20.38
N VAL A 169 20.16 -2.28 -21.69
CA VAL A 169 21.27 -2.21 -22.65
C VAL A 169 21.80 -0.79 -22.75
N GLU A 170 20.93 0.22 -22.85
CA GLU A 170 21.33 1.62 -22.85
C GLU A 170 22.10 2.00 -21.58
N ILE A 171 21.63 1.55 -20.40
CA ILE A 171 22.34 1.76 -19.14
C ILE A 171 23.71 1.06 -19.16
N ARG A 172 23.79 -0.20 -19.57
CA ARG A 172 25.08 -0.91 -19.66
C ARG A 172 26.06 -0.16 -20.55
N ASP A 173 25.61 0.30 -21.71
CA ASP A 173 26.48 0.95 -22.68
C ASP A 173 26.95 2.32 -22.20
N LEU A 174 26.07 3.08 -21.52
CA LEU A 174 26.42 4.35 -20.88
C LEU A 174 27.54 4.19 -19.86
N TYR A 175 27.55 3.08 -19.12
CA TYR A 175 28.50 2.82 -18.05
C TYR A 175 29.64 1.87 -18.46
N LEU A 176 29.71 1.40 -19.70
CA LEU A 176 30.61 0.31 -20.11
C LEU A 176 32.09 0.56 -19.75
N TYR A 177 32.57 1.78 -19.96
CA TYR A 177 33.96 2.18 -19.70
C TYR A 177 34.13 3.04 -18.44
N ASP A 178 33.05 3.36 -17.74
CA ASP A 178 33.12 4.04 -16.46
C ASP A 178 33.72 3.05 -15.43
N LEU A 179 34.74 3.48 -14.70
CA LEU A 179 35.37 2.68 -13.66
C LEU A 179 34.96 3.15 -12.27
N GLU A 180 34.25 4.26 -12.15
CA GLU A 180 33.90 4.92 -10.90
C GLU A 180 32.52 4.52 -10.37
N GLY A 181 32.17 5.05 -9.20
CA GLY A 181 30.84 4.91 -8.64
C GLY A 181 30.54 3.54 -8.02
N PRO A 182 29.27 3.31 -7.66
CA PRO A 182 28.85 2.13 -6.90
C PRO A 182 28.89 0.85 -7.73
N ARG A 183 28.76 -0.30 -7.06
CA ARG A 183 28.62 -1.61 -7.70
C ARG A 183 27.39 -1.65 -8.60
N ARG A 184 27.57 -2.10 -9.84
CA ARG A 184 26.52 -2.33 -10.84
C ARG A 184 25.81 -3.65 -10.60
N SER A 185 25.24 -3.79 -9.41
CA SER A 185 24.46 -4.97 -9.03
C SER A 185 23.09 -5.01 -9.73
N GLN A 186 22.39 -6.15 -9.65
CA GLN A 186 21.03 -6.25 -10.16
C GLN A 186 20.13 -5.12 -9.65
N LYS A 187 20.20 -4.84 -8.34
CA LYS A 187 19.45 -3.75 -7.71
C LYS A 187 19.82 -2.37 -8.24
N TRP A 188 21.09 -2.16 -8.58
CA TRP A 188 21.57 -0.92 -9.17
C TRP A 188 21.00 -0.75 -10.59
N TYR A 189 21.04 -1.78 -11.43
CA TYR A 189 20.39 -1.72 -12.75
C TYR A 189 18.89 -1.44 -12.63
N LEU A 190 18.21 -2.16 -11.73
CA LEU A 190 16.77 -1.98 -11.50
C LEU A 190 16.41 -0.60 -10.94
N SER A 191 17.30 0.06 -10.19
CA SER A 191 17.01 1.40 -9.66
C SER A 191 16.97 2.48 -10.74
N HIS A 192 17.50 2.21 -11.93
CA HIS A 192 17.41 3.11 -13.10
C HIS A 192 16.10 2.93 -13.88
N LEU A 193 15.32 1.89 -13.60
CA LEU A 193 14.06 1.61 -14.26
C LEU A 193 12.89 2.25 -13.50
N ASP A 194 11.84 2.67 -14.23
CA ASP A 194 10.68 3.32 -13.63
C ASP A 194 9.93 2.39 -12.64
N LYS A 195 9.50 2.94 -11.49
CA LYS A 195 9.02 2.24 -10.29
C LYS A 195 7.63 1.60 -10.43
N GLY A 196 7.16 1.36 -11.66
CA GLY A 196 5.76 1.07 -11.99
C GLY A 196 5.21 -0.26 -11.49
N THR A 197 6.04 -1.26 -11.18
CA THR A 197 5.66 -2.54 -10.53
C THR A 197 6.97 -3.24 -10.15
N SER A 198 7.07 -3.83 -8.96
CA SER A 198 8.29 -4.51 -8.50
C SER A 198 8.71 -5.64 -9.47
N ILE A 199 9.63 -5.31 -10.39
CA ILE A 199 10.19 -6.18 -11.45
C ILE A 199 10.73 -7.47 -10.82
N GLU A 200 11.33 -7.33 -9.64
CA GLU A 200 11.87 -8.43 -8.82
C GLU A 200 10.85 -9.54 -8.56
N LYS A 201 9.57 -9.20 -8.39
CA LYS A 201 8.51 -10.17 -8.11
C LYS A 201 8.02 -10.92 -9.34
N GLN A 202 8.40 -10.50 -10.55
CA GLN A 202 7.92 -11.10 -11.80
C GLN A 202 9.06 -11.59 -12.71
N PHE A 203 10.22 -11.96 -12.16
CA PHE A 203 11.30 -12.52 -12.99
C PHE A 203 10.91 -13.78 -13.75
N ASN A 204 9.98 -14.58 -13.21
CA ASN A 204 9.43 -15.75 -13.91
C ASN A 204 8.71 -15.42 -15.23
N LYS A 205 8.30 -14.17 -15.45
CA LYS A 205 7.68 -13.70 -16.71
C LYS A 205 8.55 -12.72 -17.49
N LEU A 206 9.75 -12.44 -16.99
CA LEU A 206 10.71 -11.48 -17.55
C LEU A 206 12.04 -12.21 -17.79
N SER A 207 11.99 -13.28 -18.59
CA SER A 207 13.13 -14.18 -18.80
C SER A 207 14.34 -13.46 -19.41
N LEU A 208 14.11 -12.51 -20.33
CA LEU A 208 15.20 -11.78 -20.95
C LEU A 208 15.85 -10.84 -19.92
N THR A 209 15.04 -10.07 -19.20
CA THR A 209 15.52 -9.18 -18.14
C THR A 209 16.29 -9.95 -17.07
N ALA A 210 15.78 -11.12 -16.65
CA ALA A 210 16.46 -11.97 -15.66
C ALA A 210 17.83 -12.43 -16.16
N GLU A 211 17.93 -12.90 -17.41
CA GLU A 211 19.18 -13.35 -18.00
C GLU A 211 20.19 -12.20 -18.19
N PHE A 212 19.71 -11.03 -18.61
CA PHE A 212 20.54 -9.83 -18.68
C PHE A 212 21.15 -9.49 -17.32
N LEU A 213 20.32 -9.41 -16.27
CA LEU A 213 20.78 -9.07 -14.93
C LEU A 213 21.74 -10.12 -14.37
N ARG A 214 21.53 -11.40 -14.68
CA ARG A 214 22.46 -12.48 -14.32
C ARG A 214 23.82 -12.32 -14.99
N ARG A 215 23.86 -11.88 -16.25
CA ARG A 215 25.08 -11.79 -17.05
C ARG A 215 25.89 -10.51 -16.85
N TYR A 216 25.22 -9.38 -16.63
CA TYR A 216 25.85 -8.06 -16.65
C TYR A 216 25.92 -7.38 -15.28
N SER A 217 25.36 -7.99 -14.24
CA SER A 217 25.49 -7.46 -12.88
C SER A 217 26.82 -7.87 -12.28
N GLU A 218 27.50 -6.90 -11.69
CA GLU A 218 28.73 -7.13 -10.93
C GLU A 218 28.44 -7.91 -9.65
N ASP A 219 29.24 -8.93 -9.41
CA ASP A 219 29.38 -9.51 -8.08
C ASP A 219 30.31 -8.66 -7.19
N VAL A 220 30.67 -9.16 -6.00
CA VAL A 220 31.58 -8.43 -5.11
C VAL A 220 33.00 -8.37 -5.69
N SER A 221 33.47 -9.45 -6.31
CA SER A 221 34.80 -9.58 -6.88
C SER A 221 34.98 -8.66 -8.07
N ASP A 222 34.02 -8.65 -9.00
CA ASP A 222 34.00 -7.77 -10.19
C ASP A 222 34.14 -6.30 -9.78
N TYR A 223 33.37 -5.89 -8.78
CA TYR A 223 33.41 -4.52 -8.26
C TYR A 223 34.72 -4.17 -7.57
N GLN A 224 35.34 -5.13 -6.89
CA GLN A 224 36.67 -4.92 -6.31
C GLN A 224 37.73 -4.79 -7.40
N ILE A 225 37.71 -5.65 -8.40
CA ILE A 225 38.62 -5.60 -9.56
C ILE A 225 38.47 -4.26 -10.29
N ARG A 226 37.24 -3.79 -10.53
CA ARG A 226 37.00 -2.49 -11.18
C ARG A 226 37.59 -1.32 -10.39
N ARG A 227 37.44 -1.30 -9.06
CA ARG A 227 38.02 -0.25 -8.20
C ARG A 227 39.55 -0.32 -8.12
N LEU A 228 40.11 -1.54 -8.08
CA LEU A 228 41.56 -1.74 -8.19
C LEU A 228 42.09 -1.23 -9.53
N THR A 229 41.39 -1.57 -10.62
CA THR A 229 41.72 -1.12 -11.98
C THR A 229 41.66 0.41 -12.08
N TYR A 230 40.63 1.05 -11.53
CA TYR A 230 40.53 2.51 -11.46
C TYR A 230 41.75 3.12 -10.74
N THR A 231 42.11 2.57 -9.58
CA THR A 231 43.24 3.07 -8.78
C THR A 231 44.55 2.93 -9.52
N LEU A 232 44.82 1.74 -10.09
CA LEU A 232 46.04 1.47 -10.84
C LEU A 232 46.16 2.36 -12.08
N LYS A 233 45.05 2.57 -12.81
CA LYS A 233 45.03 3.40 -14.02
C LYS A 233 45.24 4.90 -13.75
N ASN A 234 44.70 5.42 -12.65
CA ASN A 234 44.73 6.86 -12.33
C ASN A 234 45.86 7.22 -11.34
N SER A 235 46.86 6.36 -11.21
CA SER A 235 48.02 6.64 -10.38
C SER A 235 49.18 7.09 -11.25
N ASP A 236 49.72 8.28 -10.97
CA ASP A 236 50.85 8.86 -11.72
C ASP A 236 52.18 8.11 -11.49
N ASP A 237 52.24 7.27 -10.45
CA ASP A 237 53.42 6.50 -10.07
C ASP A 237 53.24 5.01 -10.39
N MET A 238 54.05 4.52 -11.33
CA MET A 238 54.07 3.13 -11.79
C MET A 238 54.52 2.14 -10.70
N SER A 239 54.95 2.62 -9.53
CA SER A 239 55.49 1.80 -8.43
C SER A 239 54.74 1.94 -7.11
N LEU A 240 53.44 2.21 -7.12
CA LEU A 240 52.66 2.25 -5.88
C LEU A 240 52.76 0.92 -5.11
N PRO A 241 53.03 0.92 -3.80
CA PRO A 241 53.01 -0.30 -3.00
C PRO A 241 51.62 -0.94 -2.93
N ARG A 242 51.55 -2.28 -2.90
CA ARG A 242 50.30 -3.08 -2.84
C ARG A 242 49.32 -2.57 -1.77
N TRP A 243 49.80 -2.31 -0.56
CA TRP A 243 48.96 -1.84 0.56
C TRP A 243 48.30 -0.48 0.28
N LEU A 244 48.98 0.40 -0.47
CA LEU A 244 48.48 1.74 -0.79
C LEU A 244 47.41 1.67 -1.88
N VAL A 245 47.55 0.76 -2.86
CA VAL A 245 46.52 0.47 -3.86
C VAL A 245 45.25 -0.07 -3.21
N LEU A 246 45.39 -1.01 -2.25
CA LEU A 246 44.27 -1.52 -1.48
C LEU A 246 43.55 -0.39 -0.73
N ARG A 247 44.30 0.45 -0.01
CA ARG A 247 43.75 1.57 0.75
C ARG A 247 43.01 2.56 -0.16
N LYS A 248 43.62 2.99 -1.28
CA LYS A 248 43.00 3.91 -2.25
C LYS A 248 41.75 3.32 -2.91
N SER A 249 41.69 1.99 -3.07
CA SER A 249 40.52 1.27 -3.59
C SER A 249 39.42 1.01 -2.54
N GLY A 250 39.64 1.43 -1.28
CA GLY A 250 38.72 1.17 -0.17
C GLY A 250 38.69 -0.30 0.27
N LEU A 251 39.83 -0.99 0.15
CA LEU A 251 40.04 -2.41 0.47
C LEU A 251 41.17 -2.60 1.49
N ASN A 252 41.25 -3.82 2.02
CA ASN A 252 42.35 -4.34 2.83
C ASN A 252 42.44 -5.86 2.63
N ASP A 253 43.45 -6.51 3.21
CA ASP A 253 43.68 -7.95 3.06
C ASP A 253 42.54 -8.82 3.60
N VAL A 254 41.71 -8.30 4.51
CA VAL A 254 40.55 -9.03 5.06
C VAL A 254 39.32 -8.94 4.15
N ARG A 255 39.13 -7.79 3.48
CA ARG A 255 37.93 -7.49 2.70
C ARG A 255 38.08 -7.82 1.23
N ILE A 256 39.30 -8.00 0.73
CA ILE A 256 39.55 -8.40 -0.64
C ILE A 256 39.11 -9.86 -0.84
N THR A 257 38.37 -10.09 -1.93
CA THR A 257 37.98 -11.43 -2.37
C THR A 257 39.18 -12.15 -2.95
N GLU A 258 39.19 -13.49 -2.91
CA GLU A 258 40.27 -14.30 -3.48
C GLU A 258 40.51 -13.96 -4.96
N VAL A 259 39.45 -13.84 -5.75
CA VAL A 259 39.53 -13.51 -7.18
C VAL A 259 40.17 -12.14 -7.41
N ALA A 260 39.75 -11.11 -6.66
CA ALA A 260 40.34 -9.79 -6.75
C ALA A 260 41.78 -9.75 -6.21
N SER A 261 42.11 -10.57 -5.23
CA SER A 261 43.47 -10.71 -4.70
C SER A 261 44.41 -11.28 -5.75
N ARG A 262 44.02 -12.39 -6.42
CA ARG A 262 44.79 -12.97 -7.53
C ARG A 262 44.99 -11.97 -8.67
N PHE A 263 43.95 -11.20 -9.01
CA PHE A 263 44.06 -10.12 -10.00
C PHE A 263 45.12 -9.09 -9.58
N LEU A 264 45.11 -8.66 -8.32
CA LEU A 264 46.10 -7.71 -7.82
C LEU A 264 47.51 -8.29 -7.80
N SER A 265 47.69 -9.58 -7.46
CA SER A 265 48.99 -10.26 -7.47
C SER A 265 49.66 -10.29 -8.85
N CYS A 266 48.90 -10.22 -9.95
CA CYS A 266 49.50 -10.09 -11.29
C CYS A 266 50.34 -8.81 -11.46
N PHE A 267 50.10 -7.78 -10.64
CA PHE A 267 50.87 -6.54 -10.62
C PHE A 267 51.92 -6.51 -9.49
N TYR A 268 51.86 -7.45 -8.55
CA TYR A 268 52.69 -7.52 -7.35
C TYR A 268 53.07 -8.98 -7.03
N PRO A 269 53.93 -9.62 -7.84
CA PRO A 269 54.26 -11.05 -7.70
C PRO A 269 55.08 -11.37 -6.44
N ASP A 270 55.83 -10.40 -5.90
CA ASP A 270 56.78 -10.58 -4.79
C ASP A 270 56.30 -9.98 -3.45
N SER A 271 54.99 -9.71 -3.32
CA SER A 271 54.37 -9.01 -2.17
C SER A 271 53.47 -9.87 -1.29
#